data_AF-A0A8T5M451-F1
#
_entry.id   AF-A0A8T5M451-F1
#
_cell.length_a   1.000
_cell.length_b   1.000
_cell.length_c   1.000
_cell.angle_alpha   90.00
_cell.angle_beta   90.00
_cell.angle_gamma   90.00
#
_symmetry.space_group_name_H-M   'P 1'
#
loop_
_entity.id
_entity.type
_entity.pdbx_description
1 polymer ?
#
loop_
_entity_poly.entity_id
_entity_poly.type
_entity_poly.pdbx_seq_one_letter_code
_entity_poly.pdbx_strand_id
1 'polypeptide(L)' 'MNSKNIKILGYAGLIILLLNLVLFALRIINGTIFWAVIVIGAIFAYVILPRLKK' A
#
# COMPACT_ATOMS: atom_id res chain seq x y z
N MET A 1 0.55 -19.89 0.57
CA MET A 1 1.41 -19.29 -0.47
C MET A 1 2.87 -19.30 0.01
N ASN A 2 3.86 -19.56 -0.85
CA ASN A 2 5.27 -19.68 -0.43
C ASN A 2 5.74 -18.39 0.27
N SER A 3 6.42 -18.45 1.43
CA SER A 3 6.75 -17.29 2.30
C SER A 3 7.44 -16.11 1.58
N LYS A 4 8.03 -16.36 0.40
CA LYS A 4 8.60 -15.34 -0.49
C LYS A 4 7.54 -14.40 -1.10
N ASN A 5 6.37 -14.92 -1.50
CA ASN A 5 5.34 -14.14 -2.20
C ASN A 5 4.64 -13.14 -1.27
N ILE A 6 4.50 -13.46 0.01
CA ILE A 6 3.91 -12.55 1.01
C ILE A 6 4.83 -11.36 1.26
N LYS A 7 6.15 -11.61 1.31
CA LYS A 7 7.16 -10.54 1.41
C LYS A 7 7.13 -9.63 0.19
N ILE A 8 7.02 -10.20 -1.02
CA ILE A 8 6.91 -9.44 -2.28
C ILE A 8 5.67 -8.54 -2.27
N LEU A 9 4.51 -9.05 -1.87
CA LEU A 9 3.28 -8.25 -1.74
C LEU A 9 3.43 -7.12 -0.71
N GLY A 10 4.10 -7.37 0.41
CA GLY A 10 4.43 -6.35 1.39
C GLY A 10 5.31 -5.24 0.82
N TYR A 11 6.39 -5.61 0.11
CA TYR A 11 7.27 -4.64 -0.56
C TYR A 11 6.55 -3.86 -1.67
N ALA A 12 5.68 -4.52 -2.45
CA ALA A 12 4.89 -3.86 -3.48
C ALA A 12 3.95 -2.80 -2.88
N GLY A 13 3.26 -3.12 -1.77
CA GLY A 13 2.43 -2.15 -1.05
C GLY A 13 3.22 -0.97 -0.51
N LEU A 14 4.42 -1.24 0.04
CA LEU A 14 5.33 -0.21 0.54
C LEU A 14 5.79 0.75 -0.57
N ILE A 15 6.14 0.20 -1.75
CA ILE A 15 6.53 0.99 -2.92
C ILE A 15 5.38 1.88 -3.40
N ILE A 16 4.15 1.37 -3.45
CA ILE A 16 2.97 2.14 -3.84
C ILE A 16 2.73 3.31 -2.87
N LEU A 17 2.88 3.08 -1.57
CA LEU A 17 2.75 4.12 -0.55
C LEU A 17 3.86 5.18 -0.66
N LEU A 18 5.10 4.77 -0.94
CA LEU A 18 6.21 5.68 -1.19
C LEU A 18 5.97 6.56 -2.42
N LEU A 19 5.50 5.97 -3.53
CA LEU A 19 5.15 6.73 -4.73
C LEU A 19 4.00 7.71 -4.46
N ASN A 20 2.99 7.30 -3.70
CA ASN A 20 1.88 8.18 -3.31
C ASN A 20 2.38 9.38 -2.48
N LEU A 21 3.36 9.17 -1.59
CA LEU A 21 4.00 10.25 -0.85
C LEU A 21 4.74 11.23 -1.76
N VAL A 22 5.50 10.72 -2.73
CA VAL A 22 6.21 11.56 -3.71
C VAL A 22 5.22 12.38 -4.56
N LEU A 23 4.15 11.74 -5.06
CA LEU A 23 3.11 12.42 -5.83
C LEU A 23 2.42 13.53 -5.03
N PHE A 24 2.18 13.30 -3.73
CA PHE A 24 1.62 14.30 -2.84
C PHE A 24 2.60 15.45 -2.57
N ALA A 25 3.88 15.14 -2.34
CA ALA A 25 4.92 16.15 -2.12
C ALA A 25 5.11 17.06 -3.36
N LEU A 26 4.99 16.49 -4.56
CA LEU A 26 5.01 17.24 -5.82
C LEU A 26 3.70 18.00 -6.11
N ARG A 27 2.71 17.95 -5.19
CA ARG A 27 1.36 18.53 -5.36
C ARG A 27 0.63 18.06 -6.62
N ILE A 28 0.98 16.90 -7.16
CA ILE A 28 0.32 16.31 -8.34
C ILE A 28 -1.06 15.76 -7.95
N ILE A 29 -1.20 15.27 -6.71
CA ILE A 29 -2.45 14.74 -6.17
C ILE A 29 -2.97 15.60 -5.01
N ASN A 30 -4.30 15.71 -4.90
CA ASN A 30 -4.96 16.38 -3.77
C ASN A 30 -4.84 15.52 -2.50
N GLY A 31 -4.82 16.17 -1.32
CA GLY A 31 -4.87 15.52 -0.01
C GLY A 31 -5.99 14.48 0.11
N THR A 32 -7.17 14.71 -0.49
CA THR A 32 -8.24 13.71 -0.52
C THR A 32 -7.82 12.41 -1.19
N ILE A 33 -7.13 12.48 -2.33
CA ILE A 33 -6.64 11.30 -3.06
C ILE A 33 -5.53 10.62 -2.26
N PHE A 34 -4.61 11.41 -1.69
CA PHE A 34 -3.54 10.89 -0.85
C PHE A 34 -4.09 10.06 0.32
N TRP A 35 -5.05 10.60 1.06
CA TRP A 35 -5.69 9.90 2.18
C TRP A 35 -6.49 8.68 1.72
N ALA A 36 -7.20 8.76 0.58
CA ALA A 36 -7.93 7.61 0.05
C ALA A 36 -6.98 6.42 -0.25
N VAL A 37 -5.83 6.68 -0.88
CA VAL A 37 -4.82 5.65 -1.17
C VAL A 37 -4.23 5.07 0.12
N ILE A 38 -3.95 5.91 1.13
CA ILE A 38 -3.47 5.46 2.45
C ILE A 38 -4.48 4.51 3.11
N VAL A 39 -5.77 4.88 3.13
CA VAL A 39 -6.83 4.07 3.75
C VAL A 39 -7.00 2.74 3.02
N ILE A 40 -7.02 2.76 1.69
CA ILE A 40 -7.11 1.54 0.88
C ILE A 40 -5.90 0.62 1.12
N GLY A 41 -4.69 1.20 1.13
CA GLY A 41 -3.46 0.46 1.42
C GLY A 41 -3.46 -0.17 2.82
N ALA A 42 -3.96 0.56 3.83
CA ALA A 42 -4.10 0.06 5.20
C ALA A 42 -5.11 -1.09 5.29
N ILE A 43 -6.28 -0.98 4.63
CA ILE A 43 -7.28 -2.05 4.57
C ILE A 43 -6.68 -3.29 3.88
N PHE A 44 -5.96 -3.10 2.78
CA PHE A 44 -5.31 -4.20 2.07
C PHE A 44 -4.27 -4.91 2.96
N ALA A 45 -3.43 -4.14 3.66
CA ALA A 45 -2.43 -4.68 4.57
C ALA A 45 -3.05 -5.41 5.77
N TYR A 46 -4.16 -4.90 6.31
CA TYR A 46 -4.80 -5.47 7.49
C TYR A 46 -5.72 -6.66 7.18
N VAL A 47 -6.41 -6.66 6.04
CA VAL A 47 -7.42 -7.69 5.72
C VAL A 47 -6.86 -8.74 4.76
N ILE A 48 -6.19 -8.31 3.69
CA ILE A 48 -5.78 -9.21 2.60
C ILE A 48 -4.47 -9.91 2.95
N LEU A 49 -3.49 -9.18 3.48
CA LEU A 49 -2.18 -9.75 3.83
C LEU A 49 -2.25 -10.92 4.84
N PRO A 50 -2.98 -10.82 5.97
CA PRO A 50 -3.08 -11.95 6.91
C PRO A 50 -3.95 -13.10 6.40
N ARG A 51 -4.96 -12.82 5.56
CA ARG A 51 -5.75 -13.89 4.90
C ARG A 51 -4.92 -14.72 3.91
N LEU A 52 -3.88 -14.13 3.32
CA LEU A 52 -2.93 -14.83 2.43
C LEU A 52 -1.82 -15.59 3.17
N LYS A 53 -1.66 -15.32 4.47
CA LYS A 53 -0.66 -15.97 5.34
C LYS A 53 -1.23 -17.20 6.06
N LYS A 54 -2.55 -17.25 6.29
CA LYS A 54 -3.27 -18.49 6.65
C LYS A 54 -3.28 -19.46 5.47
#